data_AF-A0A6S6PTL3-F1
#
_entry.id   AF-A0A6S6PTL3-F1
#
_cell.length_a   1.000
_cell.length_b   1.000
_cell.length_c   1.000
_cell.angle_alpha   90.00
_cell.angle_beta   90.00
_cell.angle_gamma   90.00
#
_symmetry.space_group_name_H-M   'P 1'
#
loop_
_entity.id
_entity.type
_entity.pdbx_description
1 polymer ?
#
loop_
_entity_poly.entity_id
_entity_poly.type
_entity_poly.pdbx_seq_one_letter_code
_entity_poly.pdbx_strand_id
1 'polypeptide(L)'
;MTLQLRNFDTLVSNAVTAAQGACASLLSVGTGTPLRAILESVSAMGLWFQYQLLLVNAKIYLSTSTGTDIDSWVGQFGMTRMAGTAATGSETFTSFTPDQQSATIAVGATVKTDTGLIYAVIEDSSNEWWSASVGAYIRPQGTASITVPVQCQTTGTAGNVDAGAICLLGTSISGIDTCTNGTAFVNGSDGETDAALKARFPLWLSAKATASTSAIENAIVGTQTNLTYSIMDGEAADQTYRAGFFTAAIDDGTGDASDALVTEVYAAIDAVRACGVGFSAIRSSELLLTVSMTITVPAGTDTAAASTAVRTAITADIDAQTVGAGYSYARLPVVAWNNAGVAVTSITDVLLNDAQADIPGLTARVVRAGTVTINVVTG
;
A
#
# COMPACT_ATOMS: atom_id res chain seq x y z
N MET A 1 -11.12 -11.64 12.41
CA MET A 1 -12.11 -11.24 13.43
C MET A 1 -13.34 -12.13 13.26
N THR A 2 -13.66 -12.96 14.26
CA THR A 2 -14.84 -13.83 14.21
C THR A 2 -16.06 -13.04 14.68
N LEU A 3 -17.04 -12.84 13.79
CA LEU A 3 -18.30 -12.21 14.14
C LEU A 3 -19.13 -13.19 14.97
N GLN A 4 -19.55 -12.78 16.18
CA GLN A 4 -20.44 -13.58 17.00
C GLN A 4 -21.88 -13.44 16.50
N LEU A 5 -22.29 -14.36 15.63
CA LEU A 5 -23.64 -14.42 15.10
C LEU A 5 -24.58 -15.14 16.09
N ARG A 6 -25.80 -14.63 16.22
CA ARG A 6 -26.87 -15.30 17.00
C ARG A 6 -27.83 -16.00 16.06
N ASN A 7 -28.26 -17.19 16.43
CA ASN A 7 -29.37 -17.87 15.76
C ASN A 7 -30.72 -17.32 16.24
N PHE A 8 -31.79 -17.66 15.51
CA PHE A 8 -33.13 -17.17 15.80
C PHE A 8 -33.58 -17.53 17.23
N ASP A 9 -33.41 -18.80 17.64
CA ASP A 9 -33.84 -19.27 18.96
C ASP A 9 -33.16 -18.52 20.11
N THR A 10 -31.87 -18.19 19.95
CA THR A 10 -31.11 -17.39 20.92
C THR A 10 -31.64 -15.97 21.00
N LEU A 11 -31.97 -15.35 19.87
CA LEU A 11 -32.55 -14.01 19.83
C LEU A 11 -33.92 -13.97 20.53
N VAL A 12 -34.76 -14.98 20.27
CA VAL A 12 -36.09 -15.06 20.88
C VAL A 12 -35.97 -15.36 22.38
N SER A 13 -35.10 -16.28 22.78
CA SER A 13 -34.84 -16.59 24.20
C SER A 13 -34.40 -15.35 24.96
N ASN A 14 -33.43 -14.60 24.43
CA ASN A 14 -32.95 -13.36 25.04
C ASN A 14 -34.05 -12.30 25.14
N ALA A 15 -34.89 -12.15 24.10
CA ALA A 15 -36.00 -11.20 24.09
C ALA A 15 -37.05 -11.56 25.15
N VAL A 16 -37.33 -12.86 25.33
CA VAL A 16 -38.24 -13.37 26.36
C VAL A 16 -37.69 -13.12 27.76
N THR A 17 -36.41 -13.46 28.01
CA THR A 17 -35.76 -13.22 29.30
C THR A 17 -35.75 -11.73 29.64
N ALA A 18 -35.46 -10.86 28.67
CA ALA A 18 -35.49 -9.42 28.86
C ALA A 18 -36.90 -8.90 29.18
N ALA A 19 -37.93 -9.37 28.46
CA ALA A 19 -39.32 -8.97 28.71
C ALA A 19 -39.82 -9.44 30.08
N GLN A 20 -39.49 -10.67 30.49
CA GLN A 20 -39.84 -11.21 31.80
C GLN A 20 -39.11 -10.50 32.94
N GLY A 21 -37.82 -10.16 32.76
CA GLY A 21 -37.02 -9.45 33.76
C GLY A 21 -37.43 -7.99 33.96
N ALA A 22 -38.05 -7.36 32.96
CA ALA A 22 -38.53 -5.98 33.04
C ALA A 22 -39.92 -5.84 33.69
N CYS A 23 -40.69 -6.94 33.80
CA CYS A 23 -42.05 -6.90 34.32
C CYS A 23 -42.09 -7.25 35.81
N ALA A 24 -42.82 -6.45 36.60
CA ALA A 24 -43.04 -6.72 38.03
C ALA A 24 -44.07 -7.84 38.30
N SER A 25 -44.83 -8.22 37.28
CA SER A 25 -45.86 -9.28 37.32
C SER A 25 -45.54 -10.40 36.32
N LEU A 26 -46.06 -11.60 36.59
CA LEU A 26 -45.85 -12.76 35.72
C LEU A 26 -46.36 -12.48 34.30
N LEU A 27 -45.46 -12.60 33.31
CA LEU A 27 -45.74 -12.37 31.91
C LEU A 27 -45.86 -13.71 31.17
N SER A 28 -47.00 -13.96 30.52
CA SER A 28 -47.20 -15.17 29.71
C SER A 28 -46.55 -15.00 28.33
N VAL A 29 -45.60 -15.88 28.03
CA VAL A 29 -44.77 -15.86 26.81
C VAL A 29 -44.71 -17.25 26.16
N GLY A 30 -45.68 -18.10 26.46
CA GLY A 30 -45.80 -19.44 25.87
C GLY A 30 -46.00 -19.38 24.36
N THR A 31 -45.64 -20.48 23.69
CA THR A 31 -45.91 -20.67 22.26
C THR A 31 -47.40 -20.49 21.97
N GLY A 32 -47.73 -19.69 20.96
CA GLY A 32 -49.12 -19.36 20.59
C GLY A 32 -49.70 -18.12 21.28
N THR A 33 -48.98 -17.47 22.19
CA THR A 33 -49.42 -16.19 22.76
C THR A 33 -49.15 -15.01 21.81
N PRO A 34 -50.02 -13.97 21.76
CA PRO A 34 -49.78 -12.80 20.91
C PRO A 34 -48.47 -12.08 21.24
N LEU A 35 -48.10 -12.04 22.52
CA LEU A 35 -46.84 -11.44 22.95
C LEU A 35 -45.62 -12.22 22.43
N ARG A 36 -45.66 -13.56 22.47
CA ARG A 36 -44.61 -14.39 21.88
C ARG A 36 -44.46 -14.14 20.38
N ALA A 37 -45.57 -13.99 19.65
CA ALA A 37 -45.53 -13.67 18.22
C ALA A 37 -44.88 -12.30 17.93
N ILE A 38 -45.14 -11.29 18.77
CA ILE A 38 -44.48 -9.97 18.66
C ILE A 38 -42.97 -10.10 18.90
N LEU A 39 -42.55 -10.82 19.95
CA LEU A 39 -41.13 -11.03 20.25
C LEU A 39 -40.42 -11.79 19.11
N GLU A 40 -41.05 -12.84 18.57
CA GLU A 40 -40.54 -13.58 17.41
C GLU A 40 -40.41 -12.69 16.17
N SER A 41 -41.37 -11.81 15.91
CA SER A 41 -41.29 -10.84 14.81
C SER A 41 -40.12 -9.88 14.97
N VAL A 42 -39.88 -9.36 16.19
CA VAL A 42 -38.74 -8.46 16.45
C VAL A 42 -37.41 -9.22 16.34
N SER A 43 -37.33 -10.46 16.83
CA SER A 43 -36.16 -11.31 16.68
C SER A 43 -35.87 -11.67 15.22
N ALA A 44 -36.91 -11.88 14.40
CA ALA A 44 -36.76 -12.09 12.96
C ALA A 44 -36.18 -10.85 12.27
N MET A 45 -36.65 -9.65 12.64
CA MET A 45 -36.06 -8.39 12.17
C MET A 45 -34.60 -8.25 12.61
N GLY A 46 -34.28 -8.61 13.86
CA GLY A 46 -32.91 -8.64 14.37
C GLY A 46 -32.00 -9.59 13.58
N LEU A 47 -32.50 -10.77 13.21
CA LEU A 47 -31.76 -11.72 12.36
C LEU A 47 -31.55 -11.17 10.95
N TRP A 48 -32.55 -10.50 10.38
CA TRP A 48 -32.42 -9.84 9.08
C TRP A 48 -31.38 -8.71 9.12
N PHE A 49 -31.38 -7.86 10.15
CA PHE A 49 -30.34 -6.84 10.32
C PHE A 49 -28.95 -7.44 10.49
N GLN A 50 -28.81 -8.54 11.24
CA GLN A 50 -27.54 -9.26 11.34
C GLN A 50 -27.05 -9.74 9.96
N TYR A 51 -27.96 -10.25 9.12
CA TYR A 51 -27.63 -10.64 7.74
C TYR A 51 -27.22 -9.44 6.88
N GLN A 52 -27.92 -8.30 6.96
CA GLN A 52 -27.53 -7.09 6.24
C GLN A 52 -26.13 -6.60 6.64
N LEU A 53 -25.81 -6.62 7.94
CA LEU A 53 -24.47 -6.27 8.42
C LEU A 53 -23.39 -7.23 7.91
N LEU A 54 -23.71 -8.53 7.81
CA LEU A 54 -22.79 -9.51 7.23
C LEU A 54 -22.53 -9.23 5.75
N LEU A 55 -23.57 -8.89 4.98
CA LEU A 55 -23.43 -8.49 3.58
C LEU A 55 -22.57 -7.23 3.42
N VAL A 56 -22.76 -6.22 4.29
CA VAL A 56 -21.92 -5.03 4.28
C VAL A 56 -20.47 -5.40 4.61
N ASN A 57 -20.23 -6.19 5.67
CA ASN A 57 -18.89 -6.62 6.06
C ASN A 57 -18.18 -7.40 4.95
N ALA A 58 -18.93 -8.22 4.20
CA ALA A 58 -18.42 -8.96 3.05
C ALA A 58 -17.98 -8.04 1.90
N LYS A 59 -18.41 -6.77 1.84
CA LYS A 59 -18.12 -5.86 0.72
C LYS A 59 -17.13 -4.75 1.04
N ILE A 60 -17.08 -4.29 2.30
CA ILE A 60 -16.33 -3.09 2.68
C ILE A 60 -14.81 -3.30 2.74
N TYR A 61 -14.33 -4.54 2.94
CA TYR A 61 -12.90 -4.83 3.03
C TYR A 61 -12.41 -5.56 1.78
N LEU A 62 -11.20 -5.22 1.33
CA LEU A 62 -10.54 -5.93 0.23
C LEU A 62 -10.41 -7.44 0.51
N SER A 63 -10.13 -7.81 1.76
CA SER A 63 -9.95 -9.22 2.14
C SER A 63 -11.24 -10.03 2.00
N THR A 64 -12.40 -9.46 2.29
CA THR A 64 -13.71 -10.15 2.30
C THR A 64 -14.50 -9.99 1.00
N SER A 65 -14.29 -8.90 0.25
CA SER A 65 -14.98 -8.63 -1.02
C SER A 65 -14.65 -9.65 -2.10
N THR A 66 -15.55 -9.83 -3.07
CA THR A 66 -15.40 -10.74 -4.22
C THR A 66 -15.99 -10.10 -5.48
N GLY A 67 -15.53 -10.55 -6.65
CA GLY A 67 -15.99 -10.08 -7.96
C GLY A 67 -15.90 -8.56 -8.10
N THR A 68 -16.99 -7.96 -8.60
CA THR A 68 -17.07 -6.51 -8.89
C THR A 68 -16.92 -5.63 -7.65
N ASP A 69 -17.22 -6.15 -6.45
CA ASP A 69 -17.04 -5.39 -5.22
C ASP A 69 -15.53 -5.12 -4.97
N ILE A 70 -14.64 -6.08 -5.29
CA ILE A 70 -13.18 -5.86 -5.23
C ILE A 70 -12.77 -4.77 -6.23
N ASP A 71 -13.31 -4.83 -7.44
CA ASP A 71 -12.97 -3.88 -8.52
C ASP A 71 -13.34 -2.45 -8.12
N SER A 72 -14.50 -2.28 -7.49
CA SER A 72 -14.91 -0.99 -6.93
C SER A 72 -14.01 -0.53 -5.79
N TRP A 73 -13.50 -1.46 -4.98
CA TRP A 73 -12.62 -1.16 -3.86
C TRP A 73 -11.24 -0.70 -4.34
N VAL A 74 -10.59 -1.45 -5.24
CA VAL A 74 -9.28 -1.08 -5.78
C VAL A 74 -9.37 0.14 -6.71
N GLY A 75 -10.52 0.33 -7.37
CA GLY A 75 -10.80 1.47 -8.23
C GLY A 75 -10.77 2.82 -7.49
N GLN A 76 -11.05 2.84 -6.19
CA GLN A 76 -10.92 4.06 -5.35
C GLN A 76 -9.48 4.60 -5.33
N PHE A 77 -8.50 3.72 -5.52
CA PHE A 77 -7.09 4.07 -5.59
C PHE A 77 -6.60 4.30 -7.04
N GLY A 78 -7.48 4.12 -8.04
CA GLY A 78 -7.14 4.24 -9.46
C GLY A 78 -6.50 2.99 -10.07
N MET A 79 -6.59 1.83 -9.40
CA MET A 79 -6.14 0.55 -9.95
C MET A 79 -7.30 -0.17 -10.65
N THR A 80 -7.02 -0.82 -11.77
CA THR A 80 -7.99 -1.65 -12.51
C THR A 80 -7.51 -3.10 -12.60
N ARG A 81 -8.47 -4.01 -12.70
CA ARG A 81 -8.23 -5.43 -12.96
C ARG A 81 -7.69 -5.63 -14.37
N MET A 82 -6.74 -6.54 -14.53
CA MET A 82 -6.26 -6.91 -15.85
C MET A 82 -7.33 -7.73 -16.58
N ALA A 83 -7.77 -7.23 -17.74
CA ALA A 83 -8.71 -7.95 -18.59
C ALA A 83 -8.04 -9.19 -19.22
N GLY A 84 -8.84 -10.22 -19.45
CA GLY A 84 -8.41 -11.35 -20.26
C GLY A 84 -8.25 -10.94 -21.72
N THR A 85 -7.52 -11.76 -22.48
CA THR A 85 -7.39 -11.59 -23.94
C THR A 85 -8.19 -12.67 -24.65
N ALA A 86 -8.97 -12.29 -25.66
CA ALA A 86 -9.66 -13.26 -26.50
C ALA A 86 -8.66 -13.92 -27.46
N ALA A 87 -8.82 -15.21 -27.69
CA ALA A 87 -8.01 -15.93 -28.66
C ALA A 87 -8.24 -15.36 -30.07
N THR A 88 -7.15 -15.19 -30.81
CA THR A 88 -7.17 -14.68 -32.19
C THR A 88 -6.32 -15.57 -33.06
N GLY A 89 -6.69 -15.69 -34.32
CA GLY A 89 -5.87 -16.37 -35.29
C GLY A 89 -6.49 -16.27 -36.68
N SER A 90 -5.98 -17.08 -37.58
CA SER A 90 -6.39 -17.03 -38.98
C SER A 90 -7.24 -18.23 -39.34
N GLU A 91 -8.39 -17.97 -39.97
CA GLU A 91 -9.34 -18.96 -40.44
C GLU A 91 -9.32 -19.01 -41.98
N THR A 92 -9.30 -20.22 -42.54
CA THR A 92 -9.28 -20.42 -43.99
C THR A 92 -10.67 -20.77 -44.49
N PHE A 93 -11.26 -19.90 -45.29
CA PHE A 93 -12.57 -20.09 -45.91
C PHE A 93 -12.37 -20.66 -47.32
N THR A 94 -13.05 -21.76 -47.63
CA THR A 94 -12.84 -22.53 -48.86
C THR A 94 -14.14 -22.67 -49.64
N SER A 95 -14.07 -22.52 -50.96
CA SER A 95 -15.16 -22.87 -51.88
C SER A 95 -14.81 -24.10 -52.70
N PHE A 96 -15.79 -24.98 -52.89
CA PHE A 96 -15.71 -26.13 -53.78
C PHE A 96 -16.05 -25.79 -55.22
N THR A 97 -16.58 -24.59 -55.49
CA THR A 97 -16.92 -24.10 -56.84
C THR A 97 -16.34 -22.70 -57.10
N PRO A 98 -15.01 -22.50 -56.96
CA PRO A 98 -14.41 -21.17 -56.97
C PRO A 98 -14.59 -20.43 -58.31
N ASP A 99 -14.70 -21.16 -59.43
CA ASP A 99 -14.87 -20.55 -60.75
C ASP A 99 -16.28 -20.00 -61.01
N GLN A 100 -17.27 -20.28 -60.16
CA GLN A 100 -18.67 -19.91 -60.43
C GLN A 100 -19.04 -18.51 -59.91
N GLN A 101 -18.41 -18.04 -58.82
CA GLN A 101 -18.70 -16.74 -58.20
C GLN A 101 -17.58 -16.28 -57.28
N SER A 102 -17.49 -14.98 -57.02
CA SER A 102 -16.71 -14.39 -55.92
C SER A 102 -17.47 -14.48 -54.58
N ALA A 103 -16.75 -14.47 -53.46
CA ALA A 103 -17.35 -14.39 -52.12
C ALA A 103 -16.94 -13.10 -51.40
N THR A 104 -17.83 -12.57 -50.56
CA THR A 104 -17.55 -11.43 -49.68
C THR A 104 -17.76 -11.86 -48.23
N ILE A 105 -16.70 -11.79 -47.43
CA ILE A 105 -16.70 -12.13 -46.01
C ILE A 105 -16.67 -10.82 -45.23
N ALA A 106 -17.82 -10.45 -44.66
CA ALA A 106 -17.93 -9.23 -43.86
C ALA A 106 -17.24 -9.38 -42.49
N VAL A 107 -16.72 -8.26 -41.96
CA VAL A 107 -16.33 -8.18 -40.55
C VAL A 107 -17.54 -8.50 -39.68
N GLY A 108 -17.34 -9.31 -38.64
CA GLY A 108 -18.41 -9.83 -37.80
C GLY A 108 -19.08 -11.11 -38.31
N ALA A 109 -18.76 -11.58 -39.52
CA ALA A 109 -19.18 -12.92 -39.96
C ALA A 109 -18.61 -13.97 -38.99
N THR A 110 -19.41 -14.98 -38.64
CA THR A 110 -19.05 -15.93 -37.58
C THR A 110 -18.67 -17.30 -38.11
N VAL A 111 -17.71 -17.92 -37.45
CA VAL A 111 -17.34 -19.34 -37.55
C VAL A 111 -17.39 -19.97 -36.17
N LYS A 112 -17.55 -21.29 -36.10
CA LYS A 112 -17.74 -21.99 -34.83
C LYS A 112 -17.05 -23.35 -34.81
N THR A 113 -16.74 -23.79 -33.59
CA THR A 113 -16.34 -25.17 -33.32
C THR A 113 -17.55 -26.08 -33.27
N ASP A 114 -17.33 -27.40 -33.32
CA ASP A 114 -18.33 -28.42 -33.03
C ASP A 114 -18.87 -28.35 -31.59
N THR A 115 -18.04 -27.87 -30.66
CA THR A 115 -18.37 -27.64 -29.24
C THR A 115 -19.17 -26.36 -29.00
N GLY A 116 -19.34 -25.49 -30.00
CA GLY A 116 -20.19 -24.29 -29.93
C GLY A 116 -19.49 -22.99 -29.55
N LEU A 117 -18.14 -22.94 -29.54
CA LEU A 117 -17.40 -21.67 -29.42
C LEU A 117 -17.54 -20.88 -30.71
N ILE A 118 -17.73 -19.56 -30.59
CA ILE A 118 -17.99 -18.67 -31.72
C ILE A 118 -16.82 -17.69 -31.88
N TYR A 119 -16.34 -17.57 -33.12
CA TYR A 119 -15.32 -16.62 -33.53
C TYR A 119 -15.90 -15.70 -34.59
N ALA A 120 -15.61 -14.41 -34.49
CA ALA A 120 -16.02 -13.40 -35.45
C ALA A 120 -14.81 -12.97 -36.28
N VAL A 121 -15.03 -12.78 -37.59
CA VAL A 121 -14.04 -12.17 -38.48
C VAL A 121 -13.75 -10.74 -38.02
N ILE A 122 -12.48 -10.41 -37.84
CA ILE A 122 -12.02 -9.08 -37.44
C ILE A 122 -11.40 -8.36 -38.63
N GLU A 123 -11.35 -7.04 -38.57
CA GLU A 123 -10.67 -6.22 -39.57
C GLU A 123 -9.15 -6.31 -39.41
N ASP A 124 -8.45 -6.58 -40.50
CA ASP A 124 -7.02 -6.44 -40.67
C ASP A 124 -6.77 -5.82 -42.04
N SER A 125 -6.54 -4.51 -42.04
CA SER A 125 -6.32 -3.74 -43.26
C SER A 125 -5.02 -4.09 -43.98
N SER A 126 -4.14 -4.88 -43.36
CA SER A 126 -2.88 -5.34 -43.97
C SER A 126 -3.00 -6.68 -44.71
N ASN A 127 -4.12 -7.40 -44.51
CA ASN A 127 -4.38 -8.67 -45.17
C ASN A 127 -4.61 -8.46 -46.68
N GLU A 128 -4.00 -9.31 -47.51
CA GLU A 128 -4.04 -9.19 -48.97
C GLU A 128 -5.46 -9.27 -49.57
N TRP A 129 -6.40 -9.91 -48.86
CA TRP A 129 -7.79 -10.09 -49.31
C TRP A 129 -8.72 -8.97 -48.83
N TRP A 130 -8.21 -8.00 -48.07
CA TRP A 130 -9.01 -6.89 -47.54
C TRP A 130 -9.35 -5.85 -48.63
N SER A 131 -10.64 -5.49 -48.72
CA SER A 131 -11.10 -4.39 -49.57
C SER A 131 -11.62 -3.23 -48.72
N ALA A 132 -10.81 -2.17 -48.60
CA ALA A 132 -11.19 -0.96 -47.86
C ALA A 132 -12.43 -0.25 -48.45
N SER A 133 -12.68 -0.41 -49.75
CA SER A 133 -13.86 0.17 -50.42
C SER A 133 -15.18 -0.48 -50.02
N VAL A 134 -15.15 -1.77 -49.68
CA VAL A 134 -16.33 -2.57 -49.30
C VAL A 134 -16.39 -2.79 -47.78
N GLY A 135 -15.27 -2.67 -47.06
CA GLY A 135 -15.17 -2.95 -45.64
C GLY A 135 -15.28 -4.45 -45.34
N ALA A 136 -14.75 -5.30 -46.23
CA ALA A 136 -14.86 -6.76 -46.15
C ALA A 136 -13.69 -7.46 -46.86
N TYR A 137 -13.51 -8.74 -46.57
CA TYR A 137 -12.58 -9.59 -47.32
C TYR A 137 -13.26 -10.13 -48.58
N ILE A 138 -12.56 -10.06 -49.70
CA ILE A 138 -13.09 -10.51 -51.00
C ILE A 138 -12.30 -11.73 -51.45
N ARG A 139 -13.01 -12.84 -51.67
CA ARG A 139 -12.50 -14.03 -52.36
C ARG A 139 -12.78 -13.87 -53.86
N PRO A 140 -11.79 -13.62 -54.73
CA PRO A 140 -12.03 -13.48 -56.15
C PRO A 140 -12.56 -14.78 -56.77
N GLN A 141 -13.26 -14.65 -57.89
CA GLN A 141 -13.61 -15.80 -58.74
C GLN A 141 -12.33 -16.50 -59.19
N GLY A 142 -12.30 -17.83 -59.15
CA GLY A 142 -11.13 -18.66 -59.46
C GLY A 142 -10.17 -18.93 -58.29
N THR A 143 -10.30 -18.21 -57.16
CA THR A 143 -9.51 -18.48 -55.96
C THR A 143 -10.20 -19.53 -55.09
N ALA A 144 -9.55 -20.66 -54.80
CA ALA A 144 -10.17 -21.78 -54.05
C ALA A 144 -10.40 -21.47 -52.56
N SER A 145 -9.45 -20.79 -51.92
CA SER A 145 -9.53 -20.43 -50.50
C SER A 145 -8.86 -19.10 -50.21
N ILE A 146 -9.31 -18.43 -49.15
CA ILE A 146 -8.67 -17.24 -48.58
C ILE A 146 -8.57 -17.37 -47.07
N THR A 147 -7.56 -16.74 -46.48
CA THR A 147 -7.31 -16.78 -45.05
C THR A 147 -7.56 -15.40 -44.45
N VAL A 148 -8.46 -15.33 -43.48
CA VAL A 148 -8.89 -14.09 -42.84
C VAL A 148 -8.76 -14.22 -41.31
N PRO A 149 -8.42 -13.13 -40.60
CA PRO A 149 -8.29 -13.17 -39.16
C PRO A 149 -9.66 -13.23 -38.47
N VAL A 150 -9.71 -14.01 -37.40
CA VAL A 150 -10.88 -14.20 -36.55
C VAL A 150 -10.49 -14.04 -35.07
N GLN A 151 -11.46 -13.64 -34.25
CA GLN A 151 -11.33 -13.50 -32.80
C GLN A 151 -12.47 -14.23 -32.10
N CYS A 152 -12.16 -14.96 -31.02
CA CYS A 152 -13.17 -15.60 -30.19
C CYS A 152 -14.07 -14.52 -29.54
N GLN A 153 -15.39 -14.73 -29.56
CA GLN A 153 -16.32 -13.84 -28.85
C GLN A 153 -16.23 -14.01 -27.32
N THR A 154 -15.80 -15.19 -26.86
CA THR A 154 -15.55 -15.46 -25.45
C THR A 154 -14.08 -15.19 -25.14
N THR A 155 -13.82 -14.15 -24.36
CA THR A 155 -12.49 -13.85 -23.82
C THR A 155 -12.03 -14.93 -22.85
N GLY A 156 -10.73 -15.29 -22.89
CA GLY A 156 -10.16 -16.28 -21.97
C GLY A 156 -9.46 -17.43 -22.68
N THR A 157 -8.91 -18.34 -21.87
CA THR A 157 -8.29 -19.58 -22.32
C THR A 157 -9.31 -20.55 -22.94
N ALA A 158 -10.59 -20.38 -22.62
CA ALA A 158 -11.69 -21.14 -23.24
C ALA A 158 -11.78 -20.95 -24.76
N GLY A 159 -11.24 -19.85 -25.31
CA GLY A 159 -11.14 -19.61 -26.75
C GLY A 159 -9.93 -20.27 -27.41
N ASN A 160 -9.09 -20.99 -26.65
CA ASN A 160 -7.95 -21.70 -27.23
C ASN A 160 -8.40 -23.05 -27.77
N VAL A 161 -8.05 -23.33 -29.03
CA VAL A 161 -8.52 -24.51 -29.76
C VAL A 161 -7.42 -25.07 -30.64
N ASP A 162 -7.43 -26.38 -30.83
CA ASP A 162 -6.46 -27.07 -31.70
C ASP A 162 -6.69 -26.74 -33.18
N ALA A 163 -5.68 -27.03 -34.02
CA ALA A 163 -5.81 -26.92 -35.46
C ALA A 163 -6.99 -27.79 -35.98
N GLY A 164 -7.80 -27.24 -36.87
CA GLY A 164 -8.98 -27.90 -37.43
C GLY A 164 -10.24 -27.93 -36.55
N ALA A 165 -10.17 -27.44 -35.30
CA ALA A 165 -11.30 -27.44 -34.39
C ALA A 165 -12.41 -26.44 -34.78
N ILE A 166 -12.06 -25.33 -35.42
CA ILE A 166 -13.01 -24.41 -36.05
C ILE A 166 -13.31 -25.01 -37.42
N CYS A 167 -14.55 -25.48 -37.62
CA CYS A 167 -14.89 -26.26 -38.81
C CYS A 167 -16.31 -26.02 -39.35
N LEU A 168 -17.06 -25.14 -38.70
CA LEU A 168 -18.44 -24.85 -39.05
C LEU A 168 -18.63 -23.36 -39.30
N LEU A 169 -19.35 -23.03 -40.38
CA LEU A 169 -19.80 -21.67 -40.62
C LEU A 169 -20.92 -21.32 -39.62
N GLY A 170 -20.74 -20.23 -38.88
CA GLY A 170 -21.77 -19.66 -38.00
C GLY A 170 -22.71 -18.75 -38.77
N THR A 171 -22.16 -17.97 -39.71
CA THR A 171 -22.90 -17.16 -40.68
C THR A 171 -22.78 -17.81 -42.06
N SER A 172 -23.89 -17.94 -42.78
CA SER A 172 -23.84 -18.41 -44.17
C SER A 172 -23.25 -17.33 -45.06
N ILE A 173 -22.22 -17.68 -45.84
CA ILE A 173 -21.52 -16.77 -46.73
C ILE A 173 -21.65 -17.32 -48.15
N SER A 174 -22.29 -16.56 -49.04
CA SER A 174 -22.43 -16.99 -50.45
C SER A 174 -21.07 -17.15 -51.09
N GLY A 175 -20.83 -18.30 -51.73
CA GLY A 175 -19.57 -18.62 -52.38
C GLY A 175 -18.47 -19.14 -51.45
N ILE A 176 -18.81 -19.52 -50.21
CA ILE A 176 -17.97 -20.30 -49.31
C ILE A 176 -18.73 -21.56 -48.86
N ASP A 177 -18.06 -22.70 -48.89
CA ASP A 177 -18.65 -24.01 -48.59
C ASP A 177 -18.17 -24.58 -47.25
N THR A 178 -16.93 -24.28 -46.84
CA THR A 178 -16.37 -24.73 -45.56
C THR A 178 -15.34 -23.75 -45.01
N CYS A 179 -15.03 -23.86 -43.72
CA CYS A 179 -13.96 -23.12 -43.08
C CYS A 179 -13.10 -24.04 -42.21
N THR A 180 -11.81 -23.74 -42.07
CA THR A 180 -10.96 -24.41 -41.10
C THR A 180 -9.80 -23.54 -40.58
N ASN A 181 -9.45 -23.67 -39.31
CA ASN A 181 -8.23 -23.07 -38.77
C ASN A 181 -7.01 -23.96 -39.04
N GLY A 182 -6.04 -23.46 -39.81
CA GLY A 182 -4.83 -24.23 -40.16
C GLY A 182 -3.87 -24.43 -38.99
N THR A 183 -3.93 -23.57 -37.97
CA THR A 183 -3.08 -23.60 -36.77
C THR A 183 -3.93 -23.51 -35.50
N ALA A 184 -3.42 -24.05 -34.40
CA ALA A 184 -4.04 -23.90 -33.09
C ALA A 184 -4.05 -22.44 -32.63
N PHE A 185 -5.11 -22.03 -31.93
CA PHE A 185 -5.18 -20.73 -31.26
C PHE A 185 -4.82 -20.95 -29.80
N VAL A 186 -3.78 -20.27 -29.33
CA VAL A 186 -3.19 -20.48 -27.98
C VAL A 186 -2.95 -19.19 -27.21
N ASN A 187 -3.35 -18.05 -27.77
CA ASN A 187 -3.07 -16.72 -27.24
C ASN A 187 -4.22 -16.13 -26.43
N GLY A 188 -5.34 -16.84 -26.28
CA GLY A 188 -6.39 -16.49 -25.34
C GLY A 188 -5.90 -16.66 -23.91
N SER A 189 -6.14 -15.66 -23.07
CA SER A 189 -5.72 -15.62 -21.67
C SER A 189 -6.86 -15.19 -20.77
N ASP A 190 -7.02 -15.86 -19.64
CA ASP A 190 -8.05 -15.50 -18.67
C ASP A 190 -7.76 -14.15 -18.03
N GLY A 191 -8.83 -13.46 -17.67
CA GLY A 191 -8.71 -12.25 -16.87
C GLY A 191 -8.11 -12.54 -15.50
N GLU A 192 -7.59 -11.50 -14.88
CA GLU A 192 -7.02 -11.61 -13.54
C GLU A 192 -8.08 -12.07 -12.53
N THR A 193 -7.74 -13.10 -11.75
CA THR A 193 -8.63 -13.65 -10.72
C THR A 193 -8.68 -12.75 -9.49
N ASP A 194 -9.72 -12.90 -8.66
CA ASP A 194 -9.85 -12.13 -7.41
C ASP A 194 -8.63 -12.33 -6.49
N ALA A 195 -8.13 -13.56 -6.38
CA ALA A 195 -6.97 -13.87 -5.56
C ALA A 195 -5.71 -13.18 -6.10
N ALA A 196 -5.51 -13.17 -7.42
CA ALA A 196 -4.39 -12.48 -8.06
C ALA A 196 -4.48 -10.96 -7.88
N LEU A 197 -5.66 -10.36 -8.06
CA LEU A 197 -5.87 -8.93 -7.86
C LEU A 197 -5.60 -8.51 -6.41
N LYS A 198 -6.10 -9.27 -5.43
CA LYS A 198 -5.83 -9.03 -4.01
C LYS A 198 -4.34 -9.13 -3.66
N ALA A 199 -3.62 -10.06 -4.29
CA ALA A 199 -2.18 -10.20 -4.10
C ALA A 199 -1.39 -9.06 -4.78
N ARG A 200 -1.83 -8.60 -5.95
CA ARG A 200 -1.18 -7.53 -6.72
C ARG A 200 -1.40 -6.15 -6.12
N PHE A 201 -2.57 -5.87 -5.52
CA PHE A 201 -2.92 -4.54 -5.02
C PHE A 201 -1.90 -3.97 -4.01
N PRO A 202 -1.48 -4.69 -2.95
CA PRO A 202 -0.47 -4.19 -2.02
C PRO A 202 0.88 -3.90 -2.71
N LEU A 203 1.32 -4.77 -3.62
CA LEU A 203 2.56 -4.58 -4.36
C LEU A 203 2.50 -3.35 -5.27
N TRP A 204 1.37 -3.15 -5.94
CA TRP A 204 1.11 -1.98 -6.78
C TRP A 204 1.09 -0.69 -5.98
N LEU A 205 0.49 -0.70 -4.79
CA LEU A 205 0.46 0.45 -3.89
C LEU A 205 1.86 0.77 -3.36
N SER A 206 2.59 -0.25 -2.89
CA SER A 206 3.98 -0.10 -2.44
C SER A 206 4.86 0.45 -3.55
N ALA A 207 4.78 -0.07 -4.77
CA ALA A 207 5.57 0.41 -5.91
C ALA A 207 5.35 1.90 -6.23
N LYS A 208 4.20 2.48 -5.86
CA LYS A 208 3.93 3.92 -6.02
C LYS A 208 4.42 4.78 -4.85
N ALA A 209 4.60 4.18 -3.68
CA ALA A 209 4.90 4.86 -2.43
C ALA A 209 6.35 4.67 -1.95
N THR A 210 7.18 3.92 -2.67
CA THR A 210 8.56 3.57 -2.29
C THR A 210 9.62 4.31 -3.12
N ALA A 211 10.91 4.06 -2.84
CA ALA A 211 12.05 4.60 -3.57
C ALA A 211 12.20 6.14 -3.54
N SER A 212 11.70 6.79 -2.48
CA SER A 212 11.91 8.21 -2.22
C SER A 212 12.46 8.45 -0.81
N THR A 213 13.12 9.58 -0.58
CA THR A 213 13.61 9.97 0.75
C THR A 213 12.46 9.97 1.77
N SER A 214 11.30 10.53 1.43
CA SER A 214 10.13 10.56 2.32
C SER A 214 9.59 9.17 2.67
N ALA A 215 9.74 8.19 1.79
CA ALA A 215 9.37 6.79 2.10
C ALA A 215 10.32 6.17 3.12
N ILE A 216 11.63 6.45 3.01
CA ILE A 216 12.65 6.00 3.96
C ILE A 216 12.43 6.68 5.32
N GLU A 217 12.17 7.99 5.35
CA GLU A 217 11.85 8.74 6.55
C GLU A 217 10.60 8.19 7.25
N ASN A 218 9.53 7.93 6.49
CA ASN A 218 8.31 7.35 7.03
C ASN A 218 8.56 5.94 7.59
N ALA A 219 9.36 5.11 6.91
CA ALA A 219 9.72 3.78 7.39
C ALA A 219 10.48 3.83 8.72
N ILE A 220 11.39 4.79 8.89
CA ILE A 220 12.12 4.98 10.17
C ILE A 220 11.15 5.38 11.28
N VAL A 221 10.34 6.43 11.06
CA VAL A 221 9.36 6.93 12.07
C VAL A 221 8.28 5.90 12.39
N GLY A 222 7.97 5.00 11.47
CA GLY A 222 6.98 3.93 11.66
C GLY A 222 7.42 2.80 12.59
N THR A 223 8.72 2.68 12.93
CA THR A 223 9.23 1.60 13.80
C THR A 223 8.98 1.88 15.29
N GLN A 224 9.28 3.09 15.75
CA GLN A 224 9.10 3.47 17.15
C GLN A 224 8.81 4.96 17.29
N THR A 225 8.02 5.32 18.29
CA THR A 225 7.84 6.71 18.71
C THR A 225 9.12 7.27 19.33
N ASN A 226 9.35 8.59 19.20
CA ASN A 226 10.51 9.33 19.74
C ASN A 226 11.86 9.00 19.10
N LEU A 227 11.89 8.47 17.88
CA LEU A 227 13.13 8.35 17.12
C LEU A 227 13.50 9.69 16.49
N THR A 228 14.77 10.07 16.64
CA THR A 228 15.40 11.08 15.80
C THR A 228 16.34 10.40 14.81
N TYR A 229 16.46 10.96 13.62
CA TYR A 229 17.25 10.34 12.55
C TYR A 229 17.91 11.39 11.67
N SER A 230 18.96 10.96 10.97
CA SER A 230 19.61 11.72 9.91
C SER A 230 19.95 10.78 8.77
N ILE A 231 19.62 11.18 7.53
CA ILE A 231 19.90 10.41 6.32
C ILE A 231 21.02 11.10 5.56
N MET A 232 22.04 10.33 5.20
CA MET A 232 23.23 10.78 4.50
C MET A 232 23.24 10.13 3.13
N ASP A 233 22.93 10.92 2.11
CA ASP A 233 22.94 10.44 0.74
C ASP A 233 24.37 10.45 0.19
N GLY A 234 24.75 9.37 -0.48
CA GLY A 234 26.07 9.19 -1.08
C GLY A 234 27.19 8.94 -0.07
N GLU A 235 26.90 8.58 1.19
CA GLU A 235 27.91 8.33 2.23
C GLU A 235 27.75 6.93 2.85
N ALA A 236 28.86 6.23 3.04
CA ALA A 236 28.93 5.00 3.81
C ALA A 236 28.97 5.28 5.32
N ALA A 237 28.88 4.24 6.15
CA ALA A 237 28.86 4.36 7.61
C ALA A 237 30.13 5.04 8.20
N ASP A 238 31.24 5.02 7.47
CA ASP A 238 32.50 5.69 7.80
C ASP A 238 32.58 7.13 7.27
N GLN A 239 31.48 7.68 6.75
CA GLN A 239 31.36 9.00 6.14
C GLN A 239 32.20 9.18 4.87
N THR A 240 32.64 8.07 4.25
CA THR A 240 33.28 8.12 2.94
C THR A 240 32.23 8.22 1.84
N TYR A 241 32.53 9.01 0.81
CA TYR A 241 31.65 9.12 -0.35
C TYR A 241 31.53 7.77 -1.07
N ARG A 242 30.30 7.30 -1.24
CA ARG A 242 29.93 6.08 -1.94
C ARG A 242 28.67 6.30 -2.78
N ALA A 243 28.85 6.39 -4.09
CA ALA A 243 27.72 6.53 -5.02
C ALA A 243 26.76 5.34 -4.94
N GLY A 244 25.46 5.62 -5.02
CA GLY A 244 24.41 4.59 -4.94
C GLY A 244 24.28 3.96 -3.55
N PHE A 245 24.68 4.69 -2.51
CA PHE A 245 24.61 4.24 -1.13
C PHE A 245 24.14 5.38 -0.23
N PHE A 246 23.33 5.08 0.78
CA PHE A 246 23.01 6.03 1.84
C PHE A 246 23.16 5.40 3.22
N THR A 247 23.40 6.25 4.22
CA THR A 247 23.48 5.82 5.62
C THR A 247 22.38 6.51 6.42
N ALA A 248 21.63 5.74 7.20
CA ALA A 248 20.64 6.25 8.14
C ALA A 248 21.22 6.13 9.56
N ALA A 249 21.48 7.27 10.20
CA ALA A 249 21.84 7.31 11.62
C ALA A 249 20.58 7.52 12.45
N ILE A 250 20.37 6.64 13.44
CA ILE A 250 19.17 6.62 14.27
C ILE A 250 19.56 6.81 15.74
N ASP A 251 18.72 7.52 16.45
CA ASP A 251 18.82 7.76 17.89
C ASP A 251 17.42 7.70 18.53
N ASP A 252 17.29 6.91 19.59
CA ASP A 252 16.05 6.74 20.36
C ASP A 252 15.98 7.67 21.58
N GLY A 253 16.87 8.65 21.65
CA GLY A 253 17.00 9.58 22.76
C GLY A 253 17.79 9.02 23.96
N THR A 254 18.14 7.74 23.96
CA THR A 254 18.92 7.12 25.04
C THR A 254 20.42 7.27 24.84
N GLY A 255 20.86 7.55 23.61
CA GLY A 255 22.28 7.60 23.26
C GLY A 255 22.89 6.28 22.82
N ASP A 256 22.24 5.16 23.12
CA ASP A 256 22.68 3.82 22.74
C ASP A 256 21.49 2.98 22.27
N ALA A 257 21.06 3.24 21.04
CA ALA A 257 19.99 2.50 20.40
C ALA A 257 20.31 1.00 20.38
N SER A 258 19.37 0.18 20.85
CA SER A 258 19.55 -1.28 20.92
C SER A 258 19.77 -1.92 19.54
N ASP A 259 20.54 -3.02 19.49
CA ASP A 259 20.78 -3.78 18.25
C ASP A 259 19.48 -4.29 17.61
N ALA A 260 18.48 -4.60 18.42
CA ALA A 260 17.16 -5.03 17.97
C ALA A 260 16.46 -3.90 17.20
N LEU A 261 16.48 -2.67 17.73
CA LEU A 261 15.89 -1.50 17.08
C LEU A 261 16.60 -1.18 15.76
N VAL A 262 17.94 -1.22 15.72
CA VAL A 262 18.70 -0.98 14.48
C VAL A 262 18.36 -2.04 13.43
N THR A 263 18.20 -3.30 13.83
CA THR A 263 17.80 -4.39 12.93
C THR A 263 16.38 -4.20 12.39
N GLU A 264 15.44 -3.74 13.23
CA GLU A 264 14.07 -3.45 12.83
C GLU A 264 14.01 -2.27 11.84
N VAL A 265 14.71 -1.17 12.13
CA VAL A 265 14.83 -0.03 11.22
C VAL A 265 15.51 -0.44 9.91
N TYR A 266 16.54 -1.28 9.97
CA TYR A 266 17.17 -1.83 8.77
C TYR A 266 16.15 -2.56 7.89
N ALA A 267 15.36 -3.47 8.47
CA ALA A 267 14.33 -4.20 7.73
C ALA A 267 13.24 -3.28 7.16
N ALA A 268 12.84 -2.26 7.90
CA ALA A 268 11.86 -1.28 7.45
C ALA A 268 12.38 -0.46 6.25
N ILE A 269 13.64 -0.04 6.27
CA ILE A 269 14.28 0.68 5.16
C ILE A 269 14.48 -0.25 3.94
N ASP A 270 14.91 -1.50 4.15
CA ASP A 270 15.12 -2.46 3.05
C ASP A 270 13.83 -2.74 2.27
N ALA A 271 12.68 -2.72 2.96
CA ALA A 271 11.37 -2.92 2.34
C ALA A 271 10.95 -1.77 1.40
N VAL A 272 11.49 -0.56 1.57
CA VAL A 272 11.05 0.64 0.85
C VAL A 272 12.12 1.25 -0.07
N ARG A 273 13.38 0.82 0.04
CA ARG A 273 14.48 1.38 -0.75
C ARG A 273 14.36 1.06 -2.24
N ALA A 274 15.01 1.87 -3.06
CA ALA A 274 15.14 1.60 -4.49
C ALA A 274 16.03 0.38 -4.75
N CYS A 275 15.68 -0.38 -5.79
CA CYS A 275 16.54 -1.46 -6.29
C CYS A 275 17.89 -0.87 -6.77
N GLY A 276 19.00 -1.52 -6.41
CA GLY A 276 20.35 -1.07 -6.77
C GLY A 276 20.98 -0.04 -5.83
N VAL A 277 20.22 0.52 -4.88
CA VAL A 277 20.76 1.41 -3.84
C VAL A 277 21.13 0.58 -2.61
N GLY A 278 22.40 0.57 -2.23
CA GLY A 278 22.84 -0.02 -0.97
C GLY A 278 22.57 0.91 0.20
N PHE A 279 22.49 0.38 1.42
CA PHE A 279 22.36 1.23 2.60
C PHE A 279 22.92 0.59 3.86
N SER A 280 23.13 1.42 4.89
CA SER A 280 23.45 0.99 6.25
C SER A 280 22.57 1.75 7.24
N ALA A 281 22.03 1.04 8.23
CA ALA A 281 21.44 1.63 9.41
C ALA A 281 22.47 1.56 10.54
N ILE A 282 22.82 2.71 11.10
CA ILE A 282 23.81 2.82 12.19
C ILE A 282 23.19 3.52 13.39
N ARG A 283 23.73 3.24 14.56
CA ARG A 283 23.46 4.05 15.76
C ARG A 283 24.16 5.41 15.60
N SER A 284 23.50 6.47 16.04
CA SER A 284 24.14 7.78 16.14
C SER A 284 25.32 7.72 17.11
N SER A 285 26.44 8.38 16.79
CA SER A 285 27.55 8.51 17.72
C SER A 285 27.38 9.74 18.60
N GLU A 286 27.51 9.57 19.91
CA GLU A 286 27.33 10.69 20.83
C GLU A 286 28.56 11.60 20.90
N LEU A 287 28.32 12.91 20.85
CA LEU A 287 29.30 13.92 21.20
C LEU A 287 28.90 14.54 22.54
N LEU A 288 29.59 14.13 23.61
CA LEU A 288 29.39 14.67 24.95
C LEU A 288 29.98 16.07 25.05
N LEU A 289 29.15 17.05 25.44
CA LEU A 289 29.57 18.42 25.68
C LEU A 289 29.93 18.65 27.14
N THR A 290 31.08 19.27 27.37
CA THR A 290 31.45 19.80 28.68
C THR A 290 31.08 21.27 28.74
N VAL A 291 30.23 21.64 29.69
CA VAL A 291 29.80 23.03 29.91
C VAL A 291 30.32 23.48 31.26
N SER A 292 30.93 24.66 31.30
CA SER A 292 31.19 25.36 32.57
C SER A 292 30.68 26.79 32.53
N MET A 293 30.14 27.28 33.64
CA MET A 293 29.74 28.68 33.79
C MET A 293 29.68 29.07 35.26
N THR A 294 29.84 30.38 35.51
CA THR A 294 29.66 30.99 36.82
C THR A 294 28.37 31.82 36.82
N ILE A 295 27.47 31.54 37.76
CA ILE A 295 26.23 32.31 37.94
C ILE A 295 26.29 33.09 39.25
N THR A 296 25.81 34.34 39.21
CA THR A 296 25.61 35.16 40.40
C THR A 296 24.12 35.17 40.75
N VAL A 297 23.77 34.76 41.96
CA VAL A 297 22.37 34.75 42.44
C VAL A 297 22.17 35.78 43.56
N PRO A 298 20.95 36.34 43.72
CA PRO A 298 20.63 37.26 44.81
C PRO A 298 20.82 36.62 46.20
N ALA A 299 21.25 37.42 47.18
CA ALA A 299 21.35 37.02 48.57
C ALA A 299 20.03 36.41 49.09
N GLY A 300 20.12 35.25 49.75
CA GLY A 300 18.97 34.49 50.25
C GLY A 300 18.46 33.38 49.33
N THR A 301 19.04 33.23 48.13
CA THR A 301 18.77 32.09 47.23
C THR A 301 19.59 30.86 47.64
N ASP A 302 18.97 29.68 47.66
CA ASP A 302 19.67 28.41 47.87
C ASP A 302 20.60 28.11 46.68
N THR A 303 21.90 28.19 46.92
CA THR A 303 22.94 28.01 45.90
C THR A 303 23.00 26.57 45.37
N ALA A 304 22.65 25.57 46.19
CA ALA A 304 22.61 24.18 45.77
C ALA A 304 21.40 23.90 44.86
N ALA A 305 20.23 24.42 45.22
CA ALA A 305 19.03 24.34 44.39
C ALA A 305 19.22 25.10 43.06
N ALA A 306 19.82 26.29 43.10
CA ALA A 306 20.10 27.09 41.90
C ALA A 306 21.05 26.37 40.93
N SER A 307 22.13 25.77 41.43
CA SER A 307 23.07 25.00 40.60
C SER A 307 22.41 23.78 39.95
N THR A 308 21.50 23.11 40.66
CA THR A 308 20.79 21.92 40.17
C THR A 308 19.76 22.29 39.11
N ALA A 309 19.00 23.37 39.32
CA ALA A 309 17.99 23.83 38.38
C ALA A 309 18.61 24.29 37.04
N VAL A 310 19.68 25.09 37.11
CA VAL A 310 20.42 25.53 35.91
C VAL A 310 21.05 24.34 35.18
N ARG A 311 21.66 23.40 35.91
CA ARG A 311 22.21 22.16 35.34
C ARG A 311 21.14 21.38 34.58
N THR A 312 19.97 21.19 35.19
CA THR A 312 18.86 20.43 34.60
C THR A 312 18.33 21.10 33.33
N ALA A 313 18.18 22.42 33.35
CA ALA A 313 17.71 23.19 32.19
C ALA A 313 18.70 23.13 31.01
N ILE A 314 20.01 23.22 31.29
CA ILE A 314 21.05 23.11 30.26
C ILE A 314 21.11 21.68 29.70
N THR A 315 21.09 20.67 30.57
CA THR A 315 21.06 19.26 30.14
C THR A 315 19.86 19.00 29.24
N ALA A 316 18.66 19.44 29.62
CA ALA A 316 17.46 19.25 28.82
C ALA A 316 17.51 19.98 27.45
N ASP A 317 18.09 21.17 27.35
CA ASP A 317 18.22 21.89 26.08
C ASP A 317 19.26 21.24 25.13
N ILE A 318 20.35 20.71 25.68
CA ILE A 318 21.36 19.97 24.92
C ILE A 318 20.80 18.62 24.45
N ASP A 319 20.11 17.87 25.32
CA ASP A 319 19.58 16.56 24.98
C ASP A 319 18.39 16.63 24.02
N ALA A 320 17.74 17.79 23.90
CA ALA A 320 16.70 18.05 22.90
C ALA A 320 17.24 18.20 21.46
N GLN A 321 18.55 18.22 21.24
CA GLN A 321 19.11 18.32 19.90
C GLN A 321 18.91 17.04 19.08
N THR A 322 18.56 17.20 17.81
CA THR A 322 18.40 16.10 16.85
C THR A 322 19.74 15.64 16.27
N VAL A 323 19.81 14.42 15.74
CA VAL A 323 21.00 13.93 15.01
C VAL A 323 21.40 14.90 13.90
N GLY A 324 22.69 15.24 13.80
CA GLY A 324 23.23 16.16 12.81
C GLY A 324 23.15 17.65 13.20
N ALA A 325 22.43 18.00 14.28
CA ALA A 325 22.38 19.37 14.76
C ALA A 325 23.67 19.76 15.51
N GLY A 326 24.12 21.00 15.30
CA GLY A 326 25.16 21.61 16.12
C GLY A 326 24.59 22.21 17.40
N TYR A 327 25.46 22.76 18.24
CA TYR A 327 25.04 23.49 19.44
C TYR A 327 25.73 24.85 19.51
N SER A 328 24.93 25.92 19.53
CA SER A 328 25.48 27.27 19.60
C SER A 328 25.81 27.66 21.04
N TYR A 329 27.03 28.18 21.22
CA TYR A 329 27.55 28.68 22.48
C TYR A 329 26.63 29.75 23.10
N ALA A 330 26.10 30.66 22.28
CA ALA A 330 25.26 31.76 22.73
C ALA A 330 23.93 31.31 23.36
N ARG A 331 23.50 30.07 23.15
CA ARG A 331 22.29 29.50 23.77
C ARG A 331 22.45 29.24 25.26
N LEU A 332 23.66 28.85 25.70
CA LEU A 332 23.93 28.49 27.10
C LEU A 332 23.50 29.57 28.12
N PRO A 333 23.93 30.84 28.00
CA PRO A 333 23.52 31.87 28.95
C PRO A 333 22.02 32.18 28.88
N VAL A 334 21.40 32.07 27.70
CA VAL A 334 19.95 32.31 27.52
C VAL A 334 19.13 31.23 28.23
N VAL A 335 19.51 29.96 28.08
CA VAL A 335 18.86 28.83 28.75
C VAL A 335 19.03 28.92 30.25
N ALA A 336 20.23 29.23 30.73
CA ALA A 336 20.51 29.42 32.15
C ALA A 336 19.68 30.56 32.76
N TRP A 337 19.44 31.64 32.01
CA TRP A 337 18.66 32.79 32.48
C TRP A 337 17.15 32.55 32.45
N ASN A 338 16.62 32.01 31.36
CA ASN A 338 15.17 31.95 31.12
C ASN A 338 14.52 30.64 31.56
N ASN A 339 15.25 29.51 31.47
CA ASN A 339 14.66 28.18 31.59
C ASN A 339 14.97 27.51 32.93
N ALA A 340 15.92 28.04 33.70
CA ALA A 340 16.28 27.48 35.01
C ALA A 340 15.27 27.78 36.13
N GLY A 341 14.35 28.73 35.93
CA GLY A 341 13.33 29.08 36.93
C GLY A 341 13.88 29.73 38.21
N VAL A 342 15.13 30.23 38.18
CA VAL A 342 15.82 30.86 39.30
C VAL A 342 16.22 32.28 38.90
N ALA A 343 16.12 33.23 39.84
CA ALA A 343 16.57 34.60 39.60
C ALA A 343 18.11 34.65 39.54
N VAL A 344 18.65 34.91 38.35
CA VAL A 344 20.08 35.08 38.11
C VAL A 344 20.36 36.58 37.92
N THR A 345 21.40 37.09 38.59
CA THR A 345 21.81 38.50 38.52
C THR A 345 22.83 38.74 37.41
N SER A 346 23.77 37.81 37.24
CA SER A 346 24.77 37.84 36.15
C SER A 346 25.28 36.43 35.85
N ILE A 347 25.77 36.23 34.64
CA ILE A 347 26.41 34.99 34.19
C ILE A 347 27.78 35.38 33.61
N THR A 348 28.84 34.75 34.11
CA THR A 348 30.23 34.94 33.67
C THR A 348 30.90 33.60 33.39
N ASP A 349 32.06 33.63 32.74
CA ASP A 349 32.93 32.45 32.53
C ASP A 349 32.23 31.27 31.85
N VAL A 350 31.30 31.55 30.92
CA VAL A 350 30.62 30.51 30.14
C VAL A 350 31.63 29.93 29.15
N LEU A 351 31.83 28.62 29.22
CA LEU A 351 32.67 27.83 28.32
C LEU A 351 31.91 26.59 27.85
N LEU A 352 32.07 26.27 26.57
CA LEU A 352 31.59 25.07 25.89
C LEU A 352 32.81 24.33 25.32
N ASN A 353 33.09 23.13 25.83
CA ASN A 353 34.32 22.38 25.57
C ASN A 353 35.58 23.26 25.74
N ASP A 354 35.65 23.96 26.88
CA ASP A 354 36.75 24.87 27.26
C ASP A 354 36.97 26.07 26.31
N ALA A 355 36.01 26.36 25.43
CA ALA A 355 36.07 27.46 24.47
C ALA A 355 34.77 28.30 24.44
N GLN A 356 34.85 29.47 23.83
CA GLN A 356 33.70 30.32 23.51
C GLN A 356 33.37 30.23 22.02
N ALA A 357 33.14 29.01 21.54
CA ALA A 357 32.91 28.72 20.14
C ALA A 357 31.70 27.80 19.98
N ASP A 358 30.97 27.98 18.88
CA ASP A 358 29.88 27.10 18.51
C ASP A 358 30.41 25.70 18.16
N ILE A 359 29.63 24.67 18.52
CA ILE A 359 29.88 23.31 18.07
C ILE A 359 29.15 23.13 16.73
N PRO A 360 29.88 22.90 15.62
CA PRO A 360 29.24 22.69 14.34
C PRO A 360 28.40 21.40 14.36
N GLY A 361 27.33 21.39 13.57
CA GLY A 361 26.59 20.15 13.33
C GLY A 361 27.48 19.14 12.63
N LEU A 362 27.57 17.93 13.19
CA LEU A 362 28.30 16.83 12.58
C LEU A 362 27.32 15.74 12.18
N THR A 363 27.39 15.39 10.91
CA THR A 363 26.63 14.31 10.30
C THR A 363 26.89 12.99 11.05
N ALA A 364 25.82 12.22 11.32
CA ALA A 364 25.84 10.96 12.11
C ALA A 364 26.17 11.10 13.60
N ARG A 365 26.16 12.32 14.13
CA ARG A 365 26.39 12.56 15.55
C ARG A 365 25.21 13.24 16.20
N VAL A 366 24.97 12.89 17.46
CA VAL A 366 24.02 13.59 18.30
C VAL A 366 24.76 14.23 19.45
N VAL A 367 24.42 15.48 19.72
CA VAL A 367 25.03 16.26 20.80
C VAL A 367 24.28 15.93 22.09
N ARG A 368 25.02 15.61 23.14
CA ARG A 368 24.48 15.25 24.45
C ARG A 368 25.20 15.95 25.59
N ALA A 369 24.50 16.18 26.68
CA ALA A 369 25.11 16.78 27.85
C ALA A 369 26.09 15.79 28.50
N GLY A 370 27.38 16.16 28.54
CA GLY A 370 28.40 15.45 29.30
C GLY A 370 28.50 16.01 30.71
N THR A 371 29.63 16.65 31.02
CA THR A 371 29.84 17.27 32.35
C THR A 371 29.38 18.73 32.34
N VAL A 372 28.39 19.05 33.16
CA VAL A 372 27.90 20.43 33.35
C VAL A 372 28.32 20.92 34.74
N THR A 373 29.26 21.86 34.78
CA THR A 373 29.82 22.44 36.00
C THR A 373 29.31 23.87 36.19
N ILE A 374 28.47 24.08 37.21
CA ILE A 374 27.90 25.38 37.53
C ILE A 374 28.51 25.88 38.84
N ASN A 375 29.28 26.96 38.77
CA ASN A 375 29.80 27.65 39.95
C ASN A 375 28.81 28.75 40.35
N VAL A 376 28.34 28.74 41.60
CA VAL A 376 27.37 29.72 42.08
C VAL A 376 28.04 30.68 43.06
N VAL A 377 27.95 31.98 42.77
CA VAL A 377 28.42 33.07 43.62
C VAL A 377 27.20 33.84 44.13
N THR A 378 27.22 34.24 45.41
CA THR A 378 26.19 35.11 45.97
C THR A 378 26.59 36.56 45.77
N GLY A 379 25.72 37.34 45.12
CA GLY A 379 25.93 38.77 44.84
C GLY A 379 25.39 39.71 45.91
#